data_AF-A0A6M0CJ55-F1
#
_entry.id   AF-A0A6M0CJ55-F1
#
_cell.length_a   1.000
_cell.length_b   1.000
_cell.length_c   1.000
_cell.angle_alpha   90.00
_cell.angle_beta   90.00
_cell.angle_gamma   90.00
#
_symmetry.space_group_name_H-M   'P 1'
#
loop_
_entity.id
_entity.type
_entity.pdbx_description
1 polymer ?
#
loop_
_entity_poly.entity_id
_entity_poly.type
_entity_poly.pdbx_seq_one_letter_code
_entity_poly.pdbx_strand_id
1 'polypeptide(L)'
;GNLDYVTATLNFASGIVATLTASKVTHRKFRTIVAHCKNSLTEADFLNNEILIHRQTTANYVTDYGQVLYRQDGLIEKVYTSNIEPLHAELEHFVSCVRGGNKPSVGGEQALKALRLASSIEKVALDGQVLYLPQEEKSNLLFVNC
;
A
#
# COMPACT_ATOMS: atom_id res chain seq x y z
N GLY A 1 23.65 -5.83 14.79
CA GLY A 1 22.43 -5.84 15.61
C GLY A 1 21.35 -6.52 14.81
N ASN A 2 20.69 -7.55 15.35
CA ASN A 2 19.72 -8.31 14.58
C ASN A 2 18.31 -7.87 14.96
N LEU A 3 17.77 -6.92 14.19
CA LEU A 3 16.36 -6.58 14.26
C LEU A 3 15.58 -7.73 13.60
N ASP A 4 15.00 -8.59 14.44
CA ASP A 4 14.23 -9.76 14.01
C ASP A 4 12.74 -9.46 13.79
N TYR A 5 12.23 -8.45 14.51
CA TYR A 5 10.87 -7.94 14.39
C TYR A 5 10.88 -6.43 14.61
N VAL A 6 10.29 -5.67 13.68
CA VAL A 6 10.16 -4.22 13.78
C VAL A 6 8.78 -3.81 13.32
N THR A 7 8.15 -2.93 14.11
CA THR A 7 6.96 -2.17 13.68
C THR A 7 7.29 -0.69 13.75
N ALA A 8 7.07 0.01 12.64
CA ALA A 8 7.26 1.45 12.52
C ALA A 8 5.94 2.12 12.16
N THR A 9 5.57 3.17 12.89
CA THR A 9 4.40 4.00 12.58
C THR A 9 4.87 5.34 12.05
N LEU A 10 4.45 5.65 10.82
CA LEU A 10 4.82 6.86 10.09
C LEU A 10 3.62 7.80 10.02
N ASN A 11 3.84 9.05 10.37
CA ASN A 11 2.85 10.12 10.23
C ASN A 11 3.29 11.04 9.10
N PHE A 12 2.48 11.13 8.05
CA PHE A 12 2.75 12.02 6.92
C PHE A 12 2.09 13.39 7.14
N ALA A 13 2.65 14.43 6.52
CA ALA A 13 2.11 15.78 6.58
C ALA A 13 0.69 15.90 5.97
N SER A 14 0.31 14.96 5.10
CA SER A 14 -1.04 14.82 4.56
C SER A 14 -2.08 14.36 5.60
N GLY A 15 -1.64 13.95 6.80
CA GLY A 15 -2.48 13.33 7.81
C GLY A 15 -2.66 11.81 7.64
N ILE A 16 -2.05 11.22 6.60
CA ILE A 16 -2.02 9.77 6.42
C ILE A 16 -1.10 9.15 7.49
N VAL A 17 -1.56 8.05 8.07
CA VAL A 17 -0.76 7.23 8.99
C VAL A 17 -0.49 5.89 8.32
N ALA A 18 0.78 5.47 8.27
CA ALA A 18 1.17 4.16 7.77
C ALA A 18 1.88 3.36 8.86
N THR A 19 1.47 2.11 9.03
CA THR A 19 2.12 1.16 9.94
C THR A 19 2.81 0.08 9.11
N LEU A 20 4.13 -0.02 9.26
CA LEU A 20 4.97 -0.98 8.57
C LEU A 20 5.48 -2.02 9.57
N THR A 21 5.19 -3.29 9.33
CA THR A 21 5.67 -4.39 10.15
C THR A 21 6.50 -5.35 9.32
N ALA A 22 7.71 -5.65 9.78
CA ALA A 22 8.60 -6.63 9.18
C ALA A 22 9.12 -7.60 10.24
N SER A 23 9.10 -8.89 9.91
CA SER A 23 9.51 -9.97 10.82
C SER A 23 10.26 -11.06 10.06
N LYS A 24 11.42 -11.47 10.59
CA LYS A 24 12.20 -12.61 10.08
C LYS A 24 11.90 -13.92 10.83
N VAL A 25 11.32 -13.81 12.03
CA VAL A 25 11.12 -14.95 12.95
C VAL A 25 9.73 -15.55 12.88
N THR A 26 8.78 -14.88 12.20
CA THR A 26 7.41 -15.40 12.06
C THR A 26 7.38 -16.55 11.06
N HIS A 27 6.92 -17.73 11.50
CA HIS A 27 6.83 -18.93 10.66
C HIS A 27 5.85 -18.77 9.49
N ARG A 28 4.70 -18.14 9.72
CA ARG A 28 3.71 -17.86 8.67
C ARG A 28 4.15 -16.66 7.83
N LYS A 29 4.21 -16.85 6.51
CA LYS A 29 4.51 -15.77 5.57
C LYS A 29 3.29 -14.84 5.44
N PHE A 30 3.51 -13.56 5.66
CA PHE A 30 2.53 -12.50 5.40
C PHE A 30 3.18 -11.46 4.50
N ARG A 31 2.55 -11.17 3.36
CA ARG A 31 2.93 -10.07 2.47
C ARG A 31 1.64 -9.41 2.03
N THR A 32 1.17 -8.48 2.85
CA THR A 32 -0.13 -7.85 2.66
C THR A 32 0.01 -6.35 2.83
N ILE A 33 -0.68 -5.59 2.00
CA ILE A 33 -0.90 -4.15 2.19
C ILE A 33 -2.40 -3.93 2.37
N VAL A 34 -2.76 -3.14 3.37
CA VAL A 34 -4.13 -2.75 3.65
C VAL A 34 -4.21 -1.23 3.64
N ALA A 35 -5.09 -0.68 2.82
CA ALA A 35 -5.31 0.75 2.69
C ALA A 35 -6.74 1.09 3.08
N HIS A 36 -6.89 1.86 4.15
CA HIS A 36 -8.17 2.47 4.53
C HIS A 36 -8.33 3.79 3.79
N CYS A 37 -9.39 3.88 3.01
CA CYS A 37 -9.72 5.03 2.19
C CYS A 37 -11.06 5.60 2.65
N LYS A 38 -11.42 6.79 2.17
CA LYS A 38 -12.64 7.49 2.62
C LYS A 38 -13.91 6.64 2.47
N ASN A 39 -14.02 5.89 1.38
CA ASN A 39 -15.22 5.13 1.02
C ASN A 39 -14.95 3.64 0.79
N SER A 40 -13.73 3.17 1.07
CA SER A 40 -13.34 1.79 0.78
C SER A 40 -12.21 1.30 1.67
N LEU A 41 -12.09 -0.02 1.77
CA LEU A 41 -10.94 -0.72 2.31
C LEU A 41 -10.35 -1.58 1.20
N THR A 42 -9.09 -1.32 0.84
CA THR A 42 -8.39 -2.10 -0.18
C THR A 42 -7.37 -3.00 0.49
N GLU A 43 -7.46 -4.30 0.24
CA GLU A 43 -6.52 -5.31 0.73
C GLU A 43 -5.82 -5.94 -0.46
N ALA A 44 -4.48 -6.01 -0.41
CA ALA A 44 -3.67 -6.67 -1.42
C ALA A 44 -2.81 -7.74 -0.77
N ASP A 45 -3.04 -9.01 -1.09
CA ASP A 45 -2.23 -10.16 -0.69
C ASP A 45 -1.28 -10.56 -1.83
N PHE A 46 0.00 -10.27 -1.63
CA PHE A 46 1.05 -10.53 -2.61
C PHE A 46 1.47 -12.00 -2.69
N LEU A 47 1.11 -12.85 -1.72
CA LEU A 47 1.37 -14.29 -1.80
C LEU A 47 0.30 -14.98 -2.66
N ASN A 48 -0.94 -14.48 -2.61
CA ASN A 48 -2.07 -15.04 -3.34
C ASN A 48 -2.40 -14.27 -4.63
N ASN A 49 -1.66 -13.20 -4.95
CA ASN A 49 -1.93 -12.29 -6.07
C ASN A 49 -3.38 -11.78 -6.09
N GLU A 50 -3.93 -11.55 -4.91
CA GLU A 50 -5.33 -11.18 -4.71
C GLU A 50 -5.44 -9.73 -4.23
N ILE A 51 -6.36 -8.99 -4.85
CA ILE A 51 -6.72 -7.65 -4.42
C ILE A 51 -8.22 -7.63 -4.18
N LEU A 52 -8.63 -7.26 -2.97
CA LEU A 52 -10.02 -7.11 -2.54
C LEU A 52 -10.30 -5.65 -2.24
N ILE A 53 -11.37 -5.10 -2.80
CA ILE A 53 -11.84 -3.75 -2.52
C ILE A 53 -13.21 -3.86 -1.87
N HIS A 54 -13.27 -3.57 -0.58
CA HIS A 54 -14.50 -3.52 0.18
C HIS A 54 -15.05 -2.10 0.11
N ARG A 55 -16.23 -1.93 -0.49
CA ARG A 55 -16.93 -0.64 -0.59
C ARG A 55 -18.19 -0.66 0.25
N GLN A 56 -18.41 0.40 1.02
CA GLN A 56 -19.70 0.63 1.64
C GLN A 56 -20.68 1.09 0.55
N THR A 57 -21.72 0.30 0.32
CA THR A 57 -22.83 0.68 -0.57
C THR A 57 -24.04 0.98 0.30
N THR A 58 -24.69 2.11 0.04
CA THR A 58 -26.02 2.41 0.59
C THR A 58 -27.01 2.44 -0.57
N ALA A 59 -27.22 1.30 -1.20
CA ALA A 59 -28.27 1.12 -2.19
C ALA A 59 -29.51 0.61 -1.47
N ASN A 60 -30.44 1.53 -1.20
CA ASN A 60 -31.77 1.17 -0.72
C ASN A 60 -32.62 0.83 -1.95
N TYR A 61 -32.98 -0.43 -2.13
CA TYR A 61 -34.03 -0.78 -3.07
C TYR A 61 -35.38 -0.53 -2.39
N VAL A 62 -36.05 0.55 -2.80
CA VAL A 62 -37.40 0.91 -2.36
C VAL A 62 -38.37 0.41 -3.43
N THR A 63 -39.36 -0.38 -3.03
CA THR A 63 -40.47 -0.74 -3.94
C THR A 63 -41.41 0.44 -4.13
N ASP A 64 -42.24 0.43 -5.17
CA ASP A 64 -43.26 1.45 -5.43
C ASP A 64 -44.25 1.67 -4.26
N TYR A 65 -44.25 0.78 -3.26
CA TYR A 65 -45.06 0.83 -2.05
C TYR A 65 -44.31 1.30 -0.78
N GLY A 66 -43.10 1.86 -0.93
CA GLY A 66 -42.36 2.52 0.16
C GLY A 66 -41.73 1.59 1.20
N GLN A 67 -41.69 0.27 0.94
CA GLN A 67 -41.04 -0.70 1.83
C GLN A 67 -39.62 -0.98 1.35
N VAL A 68 -38.62 -0.79 2.23
CA VAL A 68 -37.22 -1.18 1.99
C VAL A 68 -37.12 -2.70 2.15
N LEU A 69 -36.96 -3.42 1.05
CA LEU A 69 -36.91 -4.90 1.06
C LEU A 69 -35.50 -5.47 1.25
N TYR A 70 -34.47 -4.71 0.88
CA TYR A 70 -33.09 -5.19 0.95
C TYR A 70 -32.12 -4.02 1.06
N ARG A 71 -31.20 -4.10 2.03
CA ARG A 71 -30.07 -3.19 2.18
C ARG A 71 -28.80 -3.97 1.87
N GLN A 72 -28.16 -3.64 0.74
CA GLN A 72 -26.85 -4.21 0.45
C GLN A 72 -25.81 -3.48 1.29
N ASP A 73 -25.45 -4.03 2.45
CA ASP A 73 -24.56 -3.38 3.43
C ASP A 73 -23.09 -3.28 2.99
N GLY A 74 -22.71 -3.93 1.89
CA GLY A 74 -21.37 -3.82 1.31
C GLY A 74 -21.23 -4.50 -0.05
N LEU A 75 -20.25 -4.05 -0.83
CA LEU A 75 -19.81 -4.68 -2.06
C LEU A 75 -18.34 -5.07 -1.90
N ILE A 76 -17.99 -6.31 -2.23
CA ILE A 76 -16.59 -6.77 -2.29
C ILE A 76 -16.25 -6.98 -3.76
N GLU A 77 -15.36 -6.14 -4.28
CA GLU A 77 -14.81 -6.28 -5.63
C GLU A 77 -13.50 -7.06 -5.54
N LYS A 78 -13.43 -8.21 -6.22
CA LYS A 78 -12.19 -8.95 -6.39
C LYS A 78 -11.53 -8.53 -7.71
N VAL A 79 -10.35 -7.95 -7.62
CA VAL A 79 -9.57 -7.54 -8.79
C VAL A 79 -8.65 -8.68 -9.18
N TYR A 80 -8.85 -9.20 -10.39
CA TYR A 80 -7.98 -10.21 -10.98
C TYR A 80 -6.81 -9.52 -11.67
N THR A 81 -5.59 -9.89 -11.29
CA THR A 81 -4.38 -9.45 -11.97
C THR A 81 -4.01 -10.46 -13.06
N SER A 82 -3.42 -9.98 -14.16
CA SER A 82 -2.86 -10.86 -15.19
C SER A 82 -1.69 -11.66 -14.59
N ASN A 83 -1.60 -12.95 -14.90
CA ASN A 83 -0.56 -13.86 -14.39
C ASN A 83 0.81 -13.66 -15.09
N ILE A 84 1.21 -12.41 -15.27
CA ILE A 84 2.50 -12.05 -15.84
C ILE A 84 3.53 -12.13 -14.72
N GLU A 85 4.68 -12.75 -14.99
CA GLU A 85 5.78 -12.80 -14.04
C GLU A 85 6.24 -11.37 -13.68
N PRO A 86 6.23 -10.97 -12.39
CA PRO A 86 6.52 -9.59 -12.00
C PRO A 86 7.89 -9.10 -12.45
N LEU A 87 8.91 -9.95 -12.37
CA LEU A 87 10.28 -9.61 -12.79
C LEU A 87 10.36 -9.41 -14.30
N HIS A 88 9.65 -10.24 -15.07
CA HIS A 88 9.59 -10.08 -16.52
C HIS A 88 8.94 -8.75 -16.89
N ALA A 89 7.80 -8.42 -16.29
CA ALA A 89 7.10 -7.16 -16.51
C ALA A 89 7.97 -5.94 -16.13
N GLU A 90 8.73 -6.02 -15.04
CA GLU A 90 9.64 -4.95 -14.61
C GLU A 90 10.79 -4.75 -15.61
N LEU A 91 11.41 -5.83 -16.07
CA LEU A 91 12.50 -5.77 -17.05
C LEU A 91 12.03 -5.28 -18.42
N GLU A 92 10.87 -5.73 -18.88
CA GLU A 92 10.25 -5.26 -20.11
C GLU A 92 9.96 -3.74 -20.03
N HIS A 93 9.38 -3.30 -18.92
CA HIS A 93 9.14 -1.88 -18.65
C HIS A 93 10.44 -1.09 -18.61
N PHE A 94 11.49 -1.60 -17.94
CA PHE A 94 12.81 -0.96 -17.91
C PHE A 94 13.40 -0.77 -19.32
N VAL A 95 13.40 -1.83 -20.15
CA VAL A 95 13.90 -1.76 -21.53
C VAL A 95 13.08 -0.77 -22.37
N SER A 96 11.75 -0.76 -22.20
CA SER A 96 10.87 0.20 -22.87
C SER A 96 11.21 1.64 -22.49
N CYS A 97 11.40 1.94 -21.21
CA CYS A 97 11.81 3.26 -20.73
C CYS A 97 13.15 3.71 -21.32
N VAL A 98 14.16 2.83 -21.32
CA VAL A 98 15.50 3.13 -21.87
C VAL A 98 15.44 3.41 -23.38
N ARG A 99 14.55 2.73 -24.11
CA ARG A 99 14.35 2.93 -25.56
C ARG A 99 13.56 4.18 -25.92
N GLY A 100 13.18 5.01 -24.94
CA GLY A 100 12.43 6.25 -25.14
C GLY A 100 10.91 6.08 -25.03
N GLY A 101 10.45 4.92 -24.58
CA GLY A 101 9.03 4.56 -24.54
C GLY A 101 8.22 5.34 -23.51
N ASN A 102 8.74 5.61 -22.31
CA ASN A 102 8.08 6.35 -21.21
C ASN A 102 9.04 6.65 -20.05
N LYS A 103 8.65 7.56 -19.12
CA LYS A 103 9.33 7.70 -17.81
C LYS A 103 9.01 6.48 -16.92
N PRO A 104 9.96 5.97 -16.13
CA PRO A 104 9.70 4.83 -15.26
C PRO A 104 8.71 5.21 -14.15
N SER A 105 7.79 4.29 -13.82
CA SER A 105 6.85 4.44 -12.69
C SER A 105 7.54 4.69 -11.35
N VAL A 106 8.76 4.17 -11.17
CA VAL A 106 9.62 4.45 -10.02
C VAL A 106 10.96 4.98 -10.52
N GLY A 107 11.24 6.26 -10.26
CA GLY A 107 12.49 6.91 -10.62
C GLY A 107 13.52 6.92 -9.48
N GLY A 108 14.71 7.44 -9.78
CA GLY A 108 15.81 7.51 -8.81
C GLY A 108 15.50 8.40 -7.60
N GLU A 109 14.73 9.47 -7.79
CA GLU A 109 14.34 10.34 -6.67
C GLU A 109 13.41 9.61 -5.68
N GLN A 110 12.44 8.84 -6.19
CA GLN A 110 11.55 8.03 -5.35
C GLN A 110 12.34 6.93 -4.62
N ALA A 111 13.26 6.26 -5.32
CA ALA A 111 14.12 5.24 -4.73
C ALA A 111 15.01 5.83 -3.61
N LEU A 112 15.57 7.02 -3.83
CA LEU A 112 16.39 7.71 -2.82
C LEU A 112 15.56 8.07 -1.57
N LYS A 113 14.34 8.58 -1.74
CA LYS A 113 13.43 8.88 -0.63
C LYS A 113 13.08 7.61 0.16
N ALA A 114 12.75 6.51 -0.52
CA ALA A 114 12.47 5.23 0.13
C ALA A 114 13.67 4.72 0.95
N LEU A 115 14.89 4.83 0.38
CA LEU A 115 16.11 4.42 1.08
C LEU A 115 16.42 5.29 2.31
N ARG A 116 16.21 6.61 2.21
CA ARG A 116 16.37 7.53 3.35
C ARG A 116 15.39 7.24 4.47
N LEU A 117 14.14 6.95 4.13
CA LEU A 117 13.12 6.55 5.08
C LEU A 117 13.50 5.23 5.77
N ALA A 118 13.92 4.21 5.01
CA ALA A 118 14.35 2.93 5.54
C ALA A 118 15.55 3.09 6.50
N SER A 119 16.56 3.89 6.12
CA SER A 119 17.71 4.17 6.99
C SER A 119 17.32 4.93 8.26
N SER A 120 16.35 5.84 8.17
CA SER A 120 15.82 6.55 9.35
C SER A 120 15.11 5.59 10.30
N ILE A 121 14.26 4.69 9.78
CA ILE A 121 13.57 3.65 10.57
C ILE A 121 14.60 2.72 11.24
N GLU A 122 15.64 2.30 10.52
CA GLU A 122 16.68 1.44 11.07
C GLU A 122 17.39 2.10 12.25
N LYS A 123 17.78 3.38 12.12
CA LYS A 123 18.41 4.13 13.21
C LYS A 123 17.50 4.21 14.44
N VAL A 124 16.22 4.54 14.25
CA VAL A 124 15.22 4.52 15.34
C VAL A 124 15.16 3.18 16.03
N ALA A 125 15.03 2.11 15.24
CA ALA A 125 14.80 0.78 15.77
C ALA A 125 16.00 0.29 16.59
N LEU A 126 17.21 0.74 16.27
CA LEU A 126 18.42 0.47 17.05
C LEU A 126 18.51 1.33 18.32
N ASP A 127 18.10 2.60 18.26
CA ASP A 127 18.24 3.55 19.36
C ASP A 127 17.05 3.52 20.36
N GLY A 128 15.93 2.88 20.00
CA GLY A 128 14.74 2.77 20.83
C GLY A 128 13.97 4.08 21.04
N GLN A 129 14.19 5.08 20.17
CA GLN A 129 13.62 6.43 20.29
C GLN A 129 12.43 6.66 19.33
N VAL A 130 11.77 7.81 19.44
CA VAL A 130 10.76 8.26 18.45
C VAL A 130 11.42 9.29 17.55
N LEU A 131 11.50 9.05 16.23
CA LEU A 131 11.97 10.07 15.28
C LEU A 131 10.80 10.91 14.75
N TYR A 132 11.02 12.22 14.72
CA TYR A 132 10.22 13.16 13.96
C TYR A 132 10.91 13.39 12.61
N LEU A 133 10.28 12.94 11.52
CA LEU A 133 10.82 13.16 10.18
C LEU A 133 10.80 14.67 9.84
N PRO A 134 11.91 15.25 9.35
CA PRO A 134 11.96 16.67 9.00
C PRO A 134 11.00 17.01 7.87
N GLN A 135 10.48 18.25 7.89
CA GLN A 135 9.39 18.72 7.03
C GLN A 135 9.68 18.75 5.50
N GLU A 136 10.88 18.38 5.04
CA GLU A 136 11.30 18.50 3.63
C GLU A 136 11.22 17.19 2.83
N GLU A 137 10.90 16.04 3.42
CA GLU A 137 10.66 14.79 2.68
C GLU A 137 9.21 14.65 2.18
N LYS A 138 8.54 15.79 1.98
CA LYS A 138 7.08 15.98 1.96
C LYS A 138 6.35 15.67 0.65
N SER A 139 6.97 15.11 -0.38
CA SER A 139 6.25 14.95 -1.65
C SER A 139 6.62 13.68 -2.40
N ASN A 140 5.60 12.83 -2.55
CA ASN A 140 5.47 11.77 -3.55
C ASN A 140 6.29 10.49 -3.35
N LEU A 141 6.18 9.87 -2.18
CA LEU A 141 6.01 8.41 -2.23
C LEU A 141 4.63 8.22 -2.85
N LEU A 142 4.57 7.64 -4.06
CA LEU A 142 3.35 7.26 -4.76
C LEU A 142 2.64 6.19 -3.93
N PHE A 143 2.02 6.60 -2.83
CA PHE A 143 0.93 5.84 -2.26
C PHE A 143 -0.25 6.04 -3.19
N VAL A 144 -0.96 4.94 -3.47
CA VAL A 144 -2.22 4.98 -4.18
C VAL A 144 -3.11 5.98 -3.45
N ASN A 145 -3.32 7.15 -4.05
CA ASN A 145 -4.45 7.99 -3.70
C ASN A 145 -5.67 7.20 -4.18
N CYS A 146 -6.20 6.34 -3.33
CA CYS A 146 -7.52 5.75 -3.49
C CYS A 146 -8.59 6.78 -3.14
#